data_AF-A0A661NC66-F1
#
_entry.id   AF-A0A661NC66-F1
#
_cell.length_a   1.000
_cell.length_b   1.000
_cell.length_c   1.000
_cell.angle_alpha   90.00
_cell.angle_beta   90.00
_cell.angle_gamma   90.00
#
_symmetry.space_group_name_H-M   'P 1'
#
loop_
_entity.id
_entity.type
_entity.pdbx_description
1 polymer ?
#
loop_
_entity_poly.entity_id
_entity_poly.type
_entity_poly.pdbx_seq_one_letter_code
_entity_poly.pdbx_strand_id
1 'polypeptide(L)'
;MRQWGLLGLACLVLSLGIAAGCGNPLWVMSPSEGGGTTSGGADGGGGGIGGLFNTGGAPGGSGGGDPCASQSCPADQHCEVVDDVPTCVPNTCDDLNCGPTEECQETPNGAICVDISCVDDVDCVPEQWCDNGLCADDVCIPGDTSCQNQDLYECQSNGGGTFLKYGCGSTAYYLSTCIDDNQGNAFCGCEDDWDCPQDTICEANRCAGTGQPPTCFLAPEPFSNVLPTPEIVWGGTQANPQATGSPFPASAQVVQAPVVANLDDDNGDGLINDLDFPEIIFTSFCNSEFTSNGVLRALHGGGPSKGGDYFATCGTTEWHEGGPLTISGSCSAAQLDSTSSLAVGDLDYDGVPEIVGITETNAIQIFSNTGALLSTSATYNLVGGNPAPTLANLDLTGFAEIVVGRVVLTLEHDPNGVLQVLDMFQGNLFTGRNGQGPAACIADILGDARSEIIGGSTVYRFPAPPPNVTKQ
;
A
#
# COMPACT_ATOMS: atom_id res chain seq x y z
N MET A 1 30.11 -38.35 -49.58
CA MET A 1 28.84 -37.90 -50.22
C MET A 1 28.01 -37.25 -49.13
N ARG A 2 28.04 -35.90 -49.08
CA ARG A 2 26.89 -34.97 -49.10
C ARG A 2 25.92 -35.16 -47.92
N GLN A 3 25.59 -34.17 -47.09
CA GLN A 3 25.86 -32.74 -47.10
C GLN A 3 25.52 -32.20 -45.70
N TRP A 4 26.27 -31.20 -45.25
CA TRP A 4 25.99 -30.42 -44.04
C TRP A 4 24.73 -29.57 -44.23
N GLY A 5 23.96 -29.39 -43.15
CA GLY A 5 22.84 -28.45 -43.09
C GLY A 5 22.83 -27.75 -41.74
N LEU A 6 23.32 -26.51 -41.73
CA LEU A 6 23.10 -25.55 -40.66
C LEU A 6 21.59 -25.24 -40.55
N LEU A 7 21.04 -25.32 -39.35
CA LEU A 7 19.94 -24.48 -38.88
C LEU A 7 20.34 -24.13 -37.44
N GLY A 8 20.61 -22.88 -37.10
CA GLY A 8 19.77 -21.72 -37.34
C GLY A 8 19.22 -21.32 -35.98
N LEU A 9 20.06 -20.59 -35.23
CA LEU A 9 19.77 -20.02 -33.92
C LEU A 9 18.56 -19.07 -34.06
N ALA A 10 17.36 -19.56 -33.77
CA ALA A 10 16.18 -18.72 -33.65
C ALA A 10 16.09 -18.28 -32.19
N CYS A 11 16.63 -17.10 -31.92
CA CYS A 11 16.39 -16.37 -30.68
C CYS A 11 14.87 -16.09 -30.64
N LEU A 12 14.14 -16.86 -29.83
CA LEU A 12 12.74 -16.58 -29.55
C LEU A 12 12.72 -15.35 -28.65
N VAL A 13 12.47 -14.18 -29.25
CA VAL A 13 12.17 -12.97 -28.49
C VAL A 13 10.83 -13.24 -27.79
N LEU A 14 10.91 -13.55 -26.50
CA LEU A 14 9.76 -13.62 -25.62
C LEU A 14 9.19 -12.20 -25.56
N SER A 15 8.12 -11.95 -26.31
CA SER A 15 7.32 -10.76 -26.11
C SER A 15 6.60 -10.92 -24.78
N LEU A 16 7.15 -10.33 -23.71
CA LEU A 16 6.42 -10.00 -22.50
C LEU A 16 5.24 -9.12 -22.92
N GLY A 17 4.06 -9.73 -23.05
CA GLY A 17 2.81 -9.00 -23.03
C GLY A 17 2.55 -8.65 -21.56
N ILE A 18 3.03 -7.49 -21.13
CA ILE A 18 2.45 -6.81 -19.97
C ILE A 18 1.01 -6.53 -20.37
N ALA A 19 0.04 -7.10 -19.66
CA ALA A 19 -1.34 -6.65 -19.71
C ALA A 19 -1.38 -5.25 -19.09
N ALA A 20 -1.00 -4.25 -19.88
CA ALA A 20 -1.21 -2.85 -19.52
C ALA A 20 -2.71 -2.59 -19.63
N GLY A 21 -3.31 -2.12 -18.53
CA GLY A 21 -4.66 -1.56 -18.55
C GLY A 21 -4.76 -0.53 -19.69
N CYS A 22 -5.85 -0.61 -20.45
CA CYS A 22 -6.15 0.34 -21.52
C CYS A 22 -6.65 1.66 -20.92
N GLY A 23 -5.81 2.34 -20.16
CA GLY A 23 -5.94 3.75 -19.82
C GLY A 23 -5.25 4.60 -20.88
N ASN A 24 -5.80 5.78 -21.17
CA ASN A 24 -5.36 6.67 -22.24
C ASN A 24 -4.43 7.77 -21.67
N PRO A 25 -3.09 7.70 -21.75
CA PRO A 25 -2.24 8.77 -21.25
C PRO A 25 -2.16 9.91 -22.29
N LEU A 26 -2.98 10.94 -22.09
CA LEU A 26 -2.88 12.23 -22.76
C LEU A 26 -1.78 13.10 -22.10
N TRP A 27 -0.51 12.74 -22.24
CA TRP A 27 0.58 13.67 -21.92
C TRP A 27 1.74 13.53 -22.91
N VAL A 28 1.74 14.39 -23.93
CA VAL A 28 2.90 14.69 -24.76
C VAL A 28 3.55 15.94 -24.18
N MET A 29 4.72 15.82 -23.55
CA MET A 29 5.56 16.98 -23.22
C MET A 29 6.78 17.03 -24.14
N SER A 30 6.90 18.13 -24.86
CA SER A 30 8.05 18.49 -25.70
C SER A 30 9.18 19.05 -24.82
N PRO A 31 10.46 18.87 -25.18
CA PRO A 31 11.59 19.37 -24.40
C PRO A 31 11.95 20.82 -24.74
N SER A 32 12.11 21.67 -23.73
CA SER A 32 12.88 22.93 -23.77
C SER A 32 13.69 23.00 -22.47
N GLU A 33 14.99 22.74 -22.47
CA GLU A 33 16.12 23.63 -22.83
C GLU A 33 16.29 24.87 -21.94
N GLY A 34 17.45 24.89 -21.26
CA GLY A 34 18.19 26.08 -20.82
C GLY A 34 17.85 26.55 -19.41
N GLY A 35 18.70 26.49 -18.39
CA GLY A 35 20.16 26.56 -18.37
C GLY A 35 20.57 27.76 -17.51
N GLY A 36 21.54 27.61 -16.60
CA GLY A 36 22.11 28.76 -15.90
C GLY A 36 22.73 28.49 -14.53
N THR A 37 23.97 27.99 -14.55
CA THR A 37 24.95 28.00 -13.46
C THR A 37 25.24 29.40 -12.89
N THR A 38 25.56 29.56 -11.60
CA THR A 38 26.95 29.76 -11.09
C THR A 38 27.01 30.11 -9.59
N SER A 39 28.08 29.60 -8.98
CA SER A 39 28.68 29.87 -7.67
C SER A 39 29.14 31.31 -7.43
N GLY A 40 29.25 31.71 -6.16
CA GLY A 40 30.14 32.79 -5.73
C GLY A 40 30.11 33.00 -4.20
N GLY A 41 31.22 32.71 -3.52
CA GLY A 41 31.44 33.11 -2.12
C GLY A 41 32.14 34.46 -1.99
N ALA A 42 32.21 34.99 -0.76
CA ALA A 42 33.37 35.65 -0.12
C ALA A 42 32.97 36.51 1.10
N ASP A 43 33.96 36.65 1.98
CA ASP A 43 34.02 37.30 3.30
C ASP A 43 33.75 38.81 3.40
N GLY A 44 33.55 39.25 4.65
CA GLY A 44 33.87 40.58 5.20
C GLY A 44 32.92 40.94 6.35
N GLY A 45 33.30 41.36 7.57
CA GLY A 45 34.56 41.85 8.12
C GLY A 45 34.31 43.10 8.98
N GLY A 46 34.42 42.99 10.31
CA GLY A 46 35.06 43.99 11.20
C GLY A 46 34.29 45.14 11.87
N GLY A 47 34.50 45.27 13.19
CA GLY A 47 34.56 46.53 13.98
C GLY A 47 33.36 46.83 14.90
N GLY A 48 33.47 47.23 16.17
CA GLY A 48 34.62 47.54 17.03
C GLY A 48 34.19 47.98 18.46
N ILE A 49 35.08 47.68 19.42
CA ILE A 49 35.51 48.39 20.65
C ILE A 49 34.75 49.60 21.27
N GLY A 50 34.66 49.56 22.62
CA GLY A 50 34.63 50.73 23.54
C GLY A 50 33.30 50.93 24.30
N GLY A 51 33.23 51.23 25.60
CA GLY A 51 34.26 51.46 26.62
C GLY A 51 33.66 51.55 28.04
N LEU A 52 34.55 51.53 29.03
CA LEU A 52 34.28 51.85 30.42
C LEU A 52 33.81 53.31 30.57
N PHE A 53 32.81 53.54 31.43
CA PHE A 53 32.72 54.78 32.20
C PHE A 53 32.18 54.53 33.61
N ASN A 54 33.03 54.87 34.58
CA ASN A 54 32.69 55.17 35.96
C ASN A 54 32.60 56.69 36.09
N THR A 55 31.52 57.22 36.66
CA THR A 55 31.54 58.45 37.46
C THR A 55 30.41 58.42 38.48
N GLY A 56 30.77 58.46 39.76
CA GLY A 56 29.83 58.56 40.88
C GLY A 56 29.26 59.97 41.09
N GLY A 57 28.24 60.01 41.97
CA GLY A 57 27.71 61.23 42.56
C GLY A 57 26.73 60.88 43.68
N ALA A 58 27.17 61.02 44.93
CA ALA A 58 26.31 61.15 46.12
C ALA A 58 26.29 62.64 46.52
N PRO A 59 25.28 63.17 47.23
CA PRO A 59 25.17 62.87 48.67
C PRO A 59 23.74 62.87 49.28
N GLY A 60 23.60 62.11 50.39
CA GLY A 60 23.00 62.60 51.63
C GLY A 60 21.47 62.64 51.79
N GLY A 61 20.90 61.58 52.36
CA GLY A 61 19.60 61.59 53.05
C GLY A 61 19.54 60.44 54.05
N SER A 62 19.51 60.75 55.35
CA SER A 62 19.44 59.78 56.45
C SER A 62 17.97 59.43 56.74
N GLY A 63 17.63 58.15 56.65
CA GLY A 63 16.35 57.60 57.14
C GLY A 63 16.16 56.14 56.72
N GLY A 64 16.21 55.21 57.69
CA GLY A 64 15.79 53.80 57.60
C GLY A 64 16.29 53.01 56.39
N GLY A 65 17.41 52.29 56.52
CA GLY A 65 17.83 51.34 55.48
C GLY A 65 16.76 50.26 55.31
N ASP A 66 16.25 50.11 54.09
CA ASP A 66 15.34 49.04 53.70
C ASP A 66 15.95 47.68 54.10
N PRO A 67 15.32 46.91 55.01
CA PRO A 67 15.84 45.61 55.45
C PRO A 67 16.04 44.61 54.30
N CYS A 68 15.31 44.79 53.19
CA CYS A 68 15.42 43.96 51.99
C CYS A 68 16.57 44.37 51.06
N ALA A 69 17.24 45.51 51.29
CA ALA A 69 18.31 45.99 50.42
C ALA A 69 19.56 45.08 50.37
N SER A 70 19.73 44.18 51.34
CA SER A 70 20.84 43.23 51.42
C SER A 70 20.44 41.75 51.24
N GLN A 71 19.16 41.46 51.06
CA GLN A 71 18.65 40.08 50.93
C GLN A 71 18.46 39.74 49.45
N SER A 72 19.19 38.74 48.95
CA SER A 72 19.03 38.22 47.58
C SER A 72 18.11 37.01 47.61
N CYS A 73 16.91 37.15 47.06
CA CYS A 73 16.00 36.03 46.87
C CYS A 73 16.20 35.36 45.50
N PRO A 74 15.84 34.08 45.35
CA PRO A 74 15.70 33.44 44.04
C PRO A 74 14.75 34.20 43.11
N ALA A 75 14.86 34.01 41.80
CA ALA A 75 14.10 34.77 40.81
C ALA A 75 12.57 34.55 40.88
N ASP A 76 12.13 33.44 41.47
CA ASP A 76 10.72 33.11 41.72
C ASP A 76 10.19 33.63 43.07
N GLN A 77 10.97 34.45 43.77
CA GLN A 77 10.64 34.99 45.09
C GLN A 77 11.00 36.49 45.18
N HIS A 78 10.33 37.24 46.05
CA HIS A 78 10.70 38.62 46.40
C HIS A 78 10.96 38.74 47.89
N CYS A 79 11.73 39.77 48.28
CA CYS A 79 11.97 40.04 49.69
C CYS A 79 10.81 40.86 50.26
N GLU A 80 10.19 40.33 51.31
CA GLU A 80 9.20 41.03 52.14
C GLU A 80 9.69 41.06 53.59
N VAL A 81 9.39 42.14 54.32
CA VAL A 81 9.74 42.23 55.75
C VAL A 81 8.62 41.61 56.57
N VAL A 82 8.84 40.38 57.02
CA VAL A 82 7.93 39.65 57.92
C VAL A 82 8.50 39.73 59.33
N ASP A 83 7.75 40.30 60.27
CA ASP A 83 8.16 40.48 61.68
C ASP A 83 9.53 41.17 61.87
N ASP A 84 9.77 42.28 61.15
CA ASP A 84 11.04 43.04 61.14
C ASP A 84 12.26 42.25 60.60
N VAL A 85 12.04 41.09 59.95
CA VAL A 85 13.09 40.27 59.32
C VAL A 85 12.86 40.16 57.80
N PRO A 86 13.87 40.47 56.97
CA PRO A 86 13.77 40.27 55.53
C PRO A 86 13.66 38.77 55.21
N THR A 87 12.54 38.38 54.59
CA THR A 87 12.21 36.99 54.25
C THR A 87 11.90 36.88 52.77
N CYS A 88 12.36 35.83 52.10
CA CYS A 88 11.98 35.56 50.73
C CYS A 88 10.60 34.90 50.69
N VAL A 89 9.66 35.57 50.05
CA VAL A 89 8.28 35.13 49.88
C VAL A 89 8.09 34.71 48.42
N PRO A 90 7.44 33.57 48.15
CA PRO A 90 7.05 33.16 46.80
C PRO A 90 6.32 34.28 46.06
N ASN A 91 6.72 34.57 44.82
CA ASN A 91 5.90 35.39 43.93
C ASN A 91 4.65 34.60 43.54
N THR A 92 3.54 35.29 43.31
CA THR A 92 2.42 34.74 42.54
C THR A 92 2.37 35.42 41.17
N CYS A 93 1.70 34.82 40.18
CA CYS A 93 1.52 35.48 38.89
C CYS A 93 0.77 36.82 38.97
N ASP A 94 -0.04 37.03 40.00
CA ASP A 94 -0.70 38.32 40.25
C ASP A 94 0.27 39.42 40.72
N ASP A 95 1.41 39.03 41.32
CA ASP A 95 2.44 39.94 41.83
C ASP A 95 3.48 40.33 40.76
N LEU A 96 3.50 39.62 39.64
CA LEU A 96 4.47 39.79 38.56
C LEU A 96 3.89 40.62 37.42
N ASN A 97 4.67 41.56 36.92
CA ASN A 97 4.35 42.32 35.72
C ASN A 97 5.30 41.91 34.59
N CYS A 98 5.02 40.75 33.99
CA CYS A 98 5.82 40.19 32.91
C CYS A 98 5.79 41.09 31.67
N GLY A 99 6.91 41.14 30.96
CA GLY A 99 7.05 41.88 29.71
C GLY A 99 6.13 41.37 28.60
N PRO A 100 6.01 42.10 27.48
CA PRO A 100 5.14 41.73 26.35
C PRO A 100 5.55 40.43 25.62
N THR A 101 6.73 39.89 25.91
CA THR A 101 7.21 38.59 25.42
C THR A 101 7.42 37.58 26.53
N GLU A 102 6.96 37.86 27.74
CA GLU A 102 7.16 37.00 28.90
C GLU A 102 5.81 36.49 29.41
N GLU A 103 5.75 35.20 29.75
CA GLU A 103 4.61 34.58 30.41
C GLU A 103 4.97 34.24 31.86
N CYS A 104 4.02 34.43 32.77
CA CYS A 104 4.21 33.99 34.14
C CYS A 104 4.04 32.47 34.26
N GLN A 105 5.08 31.78 34.71
CA GLN A 105 5.05 30.36 34.99
C GLN A 105 5.20 30.09 36.49
N GLU A 106 4.31 29.26 37.03
CA GLU A 106 4.38 28.79 38.41
C GLU A 106 5.52 27.77 38.58
N THR A 107 6.34 27.96 39.60
CA THR A 107 7.41 27.06 40.02
C THR A 107 7.02 26.36 41.33
N PRO A 108 7.74 25.31 41.76
CA PRO A 108 7.51 24.71 43.08
C PRO A 108 7.68 25.67 44.27
N ASN A 109 8.33 26.84 44.08
CA ASN A 109 8.66 27.77 45.17
C ASN A 109 8.14 29.21 44.95
N GLY A 110 7.31 29.45 43.93
CA GLY A 110 6.74 30.76 43.59
C GLY A 110 6.39 30.84 42.11
N ALA A 111 6.58 32.00 41.48
CA ALA A 111 6.32 32.20 40.05
C ALA A 111 7.40 33.08 39.43
N ILE A 112 7.66 32.92 38.14
CA ILE A 112 8.67 33.68 37.39
C ILE A 112 8.16 34.06 36.00
N CYS A 113 8.56 35.22 35.50
CA CYS A 113 8.37 35.60 34.10
C CYS A 113 9.40 34.89 33.22
N VAL A 114 8.92 34.09 32.28
CA VAL A 114 9.74 33.34 31.32
C VAL A 114 9.55 33.96 29.95
N ASP A 115 10.64 34.25 29.24
CA ASP A 115 10.57 34.71 27.86
C ASP A 115 10.03 33.60 26.97
N ILE A 116 8.93 33.88 26.29
CA ILE A 116 8.24 33.00 25.34
C ILE A 116 8.40 33.51 23.90
N SER A 117 9.40 34.36 23.65
CA SER A 117 9.69 34.82 22.30
C SER A 117 10.21 33.69 21.41
N CYS A 118 9.75 33.66 20.16
CA CYS A 118 10.17 32.68 19.16
C CYS A 118 10.42 33.36 17.81
N VAL A 119 11.29 32.76 17.01
CA VAL A 119 11.45 33.09 15.59
C VAL A 119 10.84 31.99 14.73
N ASP A 120 11.04 30.74 15.14
CA ASP A 120 10.52 29.54 14.48
C ASP A 120 9.90 28.58 15.52
N ASP A 121 9.08 27.62 15.07
CA ASP A 121 8.39 26.66 15.96
C ASP A 121 9.35 25.82 16.83
N VAL A 122 10.60 25.64 16.39
CA VAL A 122 11.63 24.91 17.15
C VAL A 122 12.08 25.63 18.43
N ASP A 123 11.80 26.92 18.55
CA ASP A 123 12.09 27.71 19.75
C ASP A 123 11.06 27.44 20.86
N CYS A 124 9.91 26.84 20.51
CA CYS A 124 8.83 26.50 21.43
C CYS A 124 8.94 25.05 21.93
N VAL A 125 8.26 24.76 23.05
CA VAL A 125 8.12 23.36 23.52
C VAL A 125 7.21 22.57 22.57
N PRO A 126 7.28 21.22 22.54
CA PRO A 126 6.55 20.41 21.56
C PRO A 126 5.03 20.57 21.56
N GLU A 127 4.44 21.04 22.65
CA GLU A 127 3.00 21.32 22.79
C GLU A 127 2.63 22.79 22.45
N GLN A 128 3.55 23.53 21.84
CA GLN A 128 3.43 24.93 21.48
C GLN A 128 3.99 25.21 20.08
N TRP A 129 3.52 26.32 19.50
CA TRP A 129 3.91 26.79 18.17
C TRP A 129 4.18 28.28 18.17
N CYS A 130 4.93 28.75 17.17
CA CYS A 130 5.31 30.15 17.08
C CYS A 130 4.21 30.97 16.39
N ASP A 131 3.32 31.57 17.19
CA ASP A 131 2.29 32.48 16.70
C ASP A 131 2.78 33.93 16.76
N ASN A 132 3.08 34.50 15.60
CA ASN A 132 3.47 35.91 15.47
C ASN A 132 4.64 36.33 16.39
N GLY A 133 5.57 35.41 16.66
CA GLY A 133 6.78 35.65 17.45
C GLY A 133 6.66 35.36 18.95
N LEU A 134 5.55 34.73 19.38
CA LEU A 134 5.36 34.22 20.72
C LEU A 134 4.96 32.74 20.68
N CYS A 135 5.50 31.94 21.60
CA CYS A 135 5.06 30.56 21.76
C CYS A 135 3.64 30.53 22.32
N ALA A 136 2.75 29.85 21.63
CA ALA A 136 1.36 29.67 21.99
C ALA A 136 1.03 28.17 22.03
N ASP A 137 0.13 27.78 22.93
CA ASP A 137 -0.34 26.40 23.02
C ASP A 137 -0.96 25.93 21.70
N ASP A 138 -0.73 24.65 21.39
CA ASP A 138 -1.32 24.00 20.23
C ASP A 138 -2.86 24.10 20.25
N VAL A 139 -3.42 24.43 19.08
CA VAL A 139 -4.87 24.54 18.87
C VAL A 139 -5.48 23.16 18.59
N CYS A 140 -4.68 22.25 18.06
CA CYS A 140 -5.03 20.86 17.76
C CYS A 140 -3.79 19.98 17.89
N ILE A 141 -3.99 18.66 18.05
CA ILE A 141 -2.87 17.71 18.12
C ILE A 141 -2.24 17.61 16.72
N PRO A 142 -0.93 17.86 16.55
CA PRO A 142 -0.27 17.80 15.26
C PRO A 142 -0.53 16.50 14.50
N GLY A 143 -0.95 16.60 13.24
CA GLY A 143 -1.26 15.45 12.37
C GLY A 143 -2.64 14.83 12.58
N ASP A 144 -3.40 15.21 13.61
CA ASP A 144 -4.78 14.75 13.77
C ASP A 144 -5.63 15.16 12.57
N THR A 145 -6.50 14.25 12.15
CA THR A 145 -7.40 14.43 11.02
C THR A 145 -8.86 14.44 11.47
N SER A 146 -9.67 15.24 10.79
CA SER A 146 -11.12 15.35 11.07
C SER A 146 -11.91 15.59 9.78
N CYS A 147 -13.17 15.14 9.77
CA CYS A 147 -14.08 15.40 8.66
C CYS A 147 -14.91 16.66 8.90
N GLN A 148 -14.95 17.53 7.88
CA GLN A 148 -15.95 18.60 7.81
C GLN A 148 -16.77 18.42 6.53
N ASN A 149 -17.95 17.80 6.67
CA ASN A 149 -18.75 17.30 5.54
C ASN A 149 -17.99 16.20 4.77
N GLN A 150 -17.69 16.41 3.48
CA GLN A 150 -16.90 15.49 2.66
C GLN A 150 -15.42 15.90 2.58
N ASP A 151 -15.01 16.93 3.32
CA ASP A 151 -13.64 17.42 3.27
C ASP A 151 -12.83 16.89 4.46
N LEU A 152 -11.63 16.39 4.16
CA LEU A 152 -10.68 15.93 5.16
C LEU A 152 -9.76 17.08 5.56
N TYR A 153 -9.77 17.43 6.84
CA TYR A 153 -8.90 18.43 7.44
C TYR A 153 -7.80 17.76 8.26
N GLU A 154 -6.60 18.33 8.24
CA GLU A 154 -5.46 17.87 9.04
C GLU A 154 -4.95 19.03 9.90
N CYS A 155 -4.59 18.73 11.15
CA CYS A 155 -3.86 19.65 12.01
C CYS A 155 -2.44 19.81 11.50
N GLN A 156 -1.99 21.06 11.36
CA GLN A 156 -0.63 21.37 10.95
C GLN A 156 0.38 20.66 11.85
N SER A 157 1.55 20.32 11.30
CA SER A 157 2.60 19.61 12.03
C SER A 157 3.13 20.38 13.25
N ASN A 158 2.84 21.67 13.33
CA ASN A 158 3.16 22.52 14.47
C ASN A 158 1.96 22.77 15.39
N GLY A 159 0.79 22.13 15.20
CA GLY A 159 -0.34 22.30 16.11
C GLY A 159 -1.08 23.65 16.01
N GLY A 160 -0.62 24.59 15.19
CA GLY A 160 -1.15 25.96 15.13
C GLY A 160 -2.54 26.12 14.51
N GLY A 161 -3.08 25.06 13.92
CA GLY A 161 -4.43 25.06 13.36
C GLY A 161 -4.65 23.94 12.36
N THR A 162 -5.84 23.90 11.77
CA THR A 162 -6.21 22.90 10.76
C THR A 162 -6.23 23.50 9.36
N PHE A 163 -5.91 22.68 8.37
CA PHE A 163 -6.01 23.03 6.95
C PHE A 163 -6.77 21.95 6.18
N LEU A 164 -7.38 22.32 5.06
CA LEU A 164 -8.01 21.37 4.15
C LEU A 164 -6.91 20.53 3.49
N LYS A 165 -6.87 19.24 3.79
CA LYS A 165 -5.93 18.29 3.17
C LYS A 165 -6.39 17.98 1.75
N TYR A 166 -7.61 17.45 1.62
CA TYR A 166 -8.31 17.23 0.34
C TYR A 166 -9.79 16.91 0.58
N GLY A 167 -10.60 17.04 -0.47
CA GLY A 167 -12.00 16.62 -0.46
C GLY A 167 -12.13 15.14 -0.81
N CYS A 168 -12.85 14.37 0.01
CA CYS A 168 -13.23 13.01 -0.33
C CYS A 168 -14.24 13.01 -1.49
N GLY A 169 -14.13 12.00 -2.32
CA GLY A 169 -14.95 11.83 -3.51
C GLY A 169 -14.12 11.30 -4.67
N SER A 170 -14.77 10.55 -5.55
CA SER A 170 -14.15 9.96 -6.73
C SER A 170 -15.04 10.18 -7.95
N THR A 171 -14.45 10.06 -9.14
CA THR A 171 -15.21 9.85 -10.39
C THR A 171 -15.33 8.38 -10.76
N ALA A 172 -14.81 7.49 -9.91
CA ALA A 172 -14.80 6.04 -10.09
C ALA A 172 -16.13 5.42 -9.62
N TYR A 173 -16.19 4.09 -9.61
CA TYR A 173 -17.40 3.35 -9.27
C TYR A 173 -17.69 3.40 -7.75
N TYR A 174 -16.66 3.35 -6.91
CA TYR A 174 -16.80 3.49 -5.47
C TYR A 174 -16.88 4.97 -5.07
N LEU A 175 -17.88 5.31 -4.25
CA LEU A 175 -18.04 6.65 -3.72
C LEU A 175 -17.18 6.82 -2.47
N SER A 176 -16.01 7.43 -2.63
CA SER A 176 -15.17 7.82 -1.50
C SER A 176 -15.89 8.87 -0.62
N THR A 177 -16.05 8.57 0.66
CA THR A 177 -16.65 9.47 1.65
C THR A 177 -15.71 9.70 2.83
N CYS A 178 -15.83 10.87 3.45
CA CYS A 178 -15.10 11.19 4.67
C CYS A 178 -15.67 10.42 5.87
N ILE A 179 -14.82 9.63 6.53
CA ILE A 179 -15.15 8.80 7.69
C ILE A 179 -14.36 9.34 8.89
N ASP A 180 -15.05 9.61 10.00
CA ASP A 180 -14.46 10.19 11.21
C ASP A 180 -14.97 9.47 12.45
N ASP A 181 -14.05 8.94 13.25
CA ASP A 181 -14.34 8.33 14.55
C ASP A 181 -14.26 9.34 15.71
N ASN A 182 -13.93 10.59 15.42
CA ASN A 182 -13.66 11.69 16.34
C ASN A 182 -12.47 11.41 17.29
N GLN A 183 -11.53 10.57 16.86
CA GLN A 183 -10.31 10.24 17.59
C GLN A 183 -9.04 10.78 16.89
N GLY A 184 -9.20 11.74 15.97
CA GLY A 184 -8.08 12.33 15.22
C GLY A 184 -7.61 11.48 14.03
N ASN A 185 -8.37 10.45 13.64
CA ASN A 185 -7.98 9.49 12.62
C ASN A 185 -8.95 9.44 11.44
N ALA A 186 -9.54 10.59 11.07
CA ALA A 186 -10.43 10.67 9.93
C ALA A 186 -9.72 10.37 8.60
N PHE A 187 -10.46 9.82 7.63
CA PHE A 187 -9.91 9.47 6.30
C PHE A 187 -11.01 9.44 5.23
N CYS A 188 -10.59 9.44 3.96
CA CYS A 188 -11.47 9.12 2.84
C CYS A 188 -11.41 7.62 2.55
N GLY A 189 -12.56 6.93 2.50
CA GLY A 189 -12.62 5.51 2.15
C GLY A 189 -12.29 5.24 0.67
N CYS A 190 -11.79 4.05 0.35
CA CYS A 190 -11.53 3.57 -1.02
C CYS A 190 -11.57 2.04 -1.09
N GLU A 191 -11.70 1.48 -2.30
CA GLU A 191 -11.43 0.06 -2.61
C GLU A 191 -10.19 -0.08 -3.51
N ASP A 192 -9.93 0.91 -4.37
CA ASP A 192 -8.71 1.01 -5.17
C ASP A 192 -8.19 2.47 -5.33
N ASP A 193 -7.02 2.62 -5.97
CA ASP A 193 -6.38 3.92 -6.22
C ASP A 193 -7.24 4.91 -7.01
N TRP A 194 -8.19 4.43 -7.84
CA TRP A 194 -9.05 5.29 -8.65
C TRP A 194 -10.21 5.88 -7.85
N ASP A 195 -10.52 5.30 -6.70
CA ASP A 195 -11.51 5.82 -5.77
C ASP A 195 -10.99 7.01 -4.96
N CYS A 196 -9.68 7.18 -4.96
CA CYS A 196 -9.03 8.22 -4.18
C CYS A 196 -8.96 9.57 -4.91
N PRO A 197 -9.01 10.68 -4.16
CA PRO A 197 -8.77 12.00 -4.71
C PRO A 197 -7.45 12.07 -5.49
N GLN A 198 -7.33 13.03 -6.40
CA GLN A 198 -6.11 13.19 -7.19
C GLN A 198 -4.87 13.31 -6.29
N ASP A 199 -3.75 12.70 -6.71
CA ASP A 199 -2.49 12.71 -5.98
C ASP A 199 -2.58 12.05 -4.58
N THR A 200 -3.50 11.09 -4.43
CA THR A 200 -3.58 10.15 -3.30
C THR A 200 -3.66 8.71 -3.83
N ILE A 201 -3.38 7.74 -2.97
CA ILE A 201 -3.40 6.29 -3.29
C ILE A 201 -4.25 5.57 -2.24
N CYS A 202 -4.86 4.45 -2.60
CA CYS A 202 -5.62 3.65 -1.65
C CYS A 202 -4.66 2.74 -0.88
N GLU A 203 -4.58 2.94 0.43
CA GLU A 203 -3.84 2.09 1.36
C GLU A 203 -4.84 1.52 2.36
N ALA A 204 -5.16 0.23 2.23
CA ALA A 204 -6.00 -0.51 3.17
C ALA A 204 -7.36 0.17 3.45
N ASN A 205 -8.09 0.48 2.37
CA ASN A 205 -9.36 1.19 2.37
C ASN A 205 -9.29 2.67 2.82
N ARG A 206 -8.10 3.27 2.84
CA ARG A 206 -7.90 4.69 3.19
C ARG A 206 -7.11 5.39 2.10
N CYS A 207 -7.60 6.52 1.63
CA CYS A 207 -6.81 7.36 0.74
C CYS A 207 -5.66 8.00 1.52
N ALA A 208 -4.43 7.66 1.14
CA ALA A 208 -3.20 8.14 1.72
C ALA A 208 -2.49 9.12 0.76
N GLY A 209 -1.69 10.02 1.32
CA GLY A 209 -0.98 11.06 0.59
C GLY A 209 -1.41 12.47 0.99
N THR A 210 -0.96 13.46 0.22
CA THR A 210 -1.15 14.88 0.52
C THR A 210 -2.27 15.52 -0.29
N GLY A 211 -2.78 14.84 -1.33
CA GLY A 211 -3.72 15.43 -2.30
C GLY A 211 -3.10 16.57 -3.11
N GLN A 212 -1.76 16.63 -3.15
CA GLN A 212 -0.99 17.64 -3.87
C GLN A 212 0.00 16.93 -4.80
N PRO A 213 0.21 17.47 -6.02
CA PRO A 213 1.17 16.90 -6.94
C PRO A 213 2.56 16.90 -6.31
N PRO A 214 3.36 15.83 -6.52
CA PRO A 214 4.71 15.76 -5.97
C PRO A 214 5.56 16.93 -6.49
N THR A 215 6.13 17.71 -5.57
CA THR A 215 6.96 18.89 -5.89
C THR A 215 8.45 18.55 -5.98
N CYS A 216 8.86 17.41 -5.42
CA CYS A 216 10.22 16.90 -5.46
C CYS A 216 10.27 15.67 -6.36
N PHE A 217 10.95 15.79 -7.51
CA PHE A 217 11.30 14.64 -8.33
C PHE A 217 12.76 14.29 -8.08
N LEU A 218 13.01 13.08 -7.61
CA LEU A 218 14.34 12.50 -7.67
C LEU A 218 14.67 12.23 -9.14
N ALA A 219 15.83 12.70 -9.59
CA ALA A 219 16.31 12.32 -10.91
C ALA A 219 16.42 10.79 -10.97
N PRO A 220 15.98 10.13 -12.05
CA PRO A 220 16.10 8.69 -12.17
C PRO A 220 17.57 8.29 -12.11
N GLU A 221 17.88 7.37 -11.22
CA GLU A 221 19.24 6.85 -11.07
C GLU A 221 19.62 6.08 -12.34
N PRO A 222 20.80 6.32 -12.95
CA PRO A 222 21.23 5.58 -14.13
C PRO A 222 21.16 4.07 -13.89
N PHE A 223 20.59 3.30 -14.84
CA PHE A 223 20.44 1.85 -14.67
C PHE A 223 21.75 1.11 -14.35
N SER A 224 22.89 1.64 -14.79
CA SER A 224 24.22 1.12 -14.44
C SER A 224 24.52 1.12 -12.94
N ASN A 225 23.83 1.96 -12.17
CA ASN A 225 23.98 2.12 -10.73
C ASN A 225 22.89 1.35 -9.95
N VAL A 226 21.80 0.93 -10.63
CA VAL A 226 20.67 0.18 -10.06
C VAL A 226 20.45 -1.14 -10.80
N LEU A 227 21.53 -1.89 -10.98
CA LEU A 227 21.43 -3.24 -11.54
C LEU A 227 20.61 -4.13 -10.58
N PRO A 228 19.58 -4.84 -11.07
CA PRO A 228 18.78 -5.71 -10.23
C PRO A 228 19.66 -6.81 -9.63
N THR A 229 19.56 -6.98 -8.32
CA THR A 229 20.13 -8.13 -7.60
C THR A 229 19.01 -9.13 -7.31
N PRO A 230 19.28 -10.44 -7.36
CA PRO A 230 18.28 -11.42 -6.95
C PRO A 230 17.82 -11.15 -5.51
N GLU A 231 16.53 -10.87 -5.34
CA GLU A 231 15.92 -10.68 -4.04
C GLU A 231 15.37 -12.01 -3.50
N ILE A 232 14.65 -12.74 -4.35
CA ILE A 232 14.17 -14.11 -4.10
C ILE A 232 14.70 -15.01 -5.22
N VAL A 233 15.21 -16.17 -4.86
CA VAL A 233 15.58 -17.23 -5.80
C VAL A 233 14.90 -18.51 -5.34
N TRP A 234 13.96 -18.99 -6.13
CA TRP A 234 13.27 -20.26 -5.90
C TRP A 234 13.51 -21.21 -7.07
N GLY A 235 13.53 -22.50 -6.77
CA GLY A 235 13.69 -23.56 -7.77
C GLY A 235 15.10 -24.13 -7.89
N GLY A 236 15.32 -24.89 -8.96
CA GLY A 236 16.62 -25.51 -9.26
C GLY A 236 17.54 -24.62 -10.10
N THR A 237 18.79 -25.03 -10.22
CA THR A 237 19.75 -24.50 -11.21
C THR A 237 19.87 -25.45 -12.39
N GLN A 238 20.54 -25.04 -13.47
CA GLN A 238 20.87 -25.96 -14.56
C GLN A 238 21.69 -27.17 -14.09
N ALA A 239 22.57 -27.00 -13.10
CA ALA A 239 23.41 -28.08 -12.57
C ALA A 239 22.66 -28.99 -11.59
N ASN A 240 21.71 -28.42 -10.82
CA ASN A 240 20.85 -29.15 -9.91
C ASN A 240 19.39 -28.71 -10.15
N PRO A 241 18.64 -29.40 -11.03
CA PRO A 241 17.32 -28.94 -11.47
C PRO A 241 16.22 -29.14 -10.44
N GLN A 242 16.55 -29.60 -9.22
CA GLN A 242 15.59 -29.80 -8.14
C GLN A 242 15.53 -28.57 -7.23
N ALA A 243 14.33 -28.19 -6.80
CA ALA A 243 14.09 -27.21 -5.75
C ALA A 243 14.45 -27.81 -4.39
N THR A 244 15.76 -27.90 -4.09
CA THR A 244 16.26 -28.55 -2.89
C THR A 244 15.85 -27.75 -1.66
N GLY A 245 15.14 -28.38 -0.72
CA GLY A 245 14.60 -27.69 0.46
C GLY A 245 13.14 -27.26 0.33
N SER A 246 12.51 -27.50 -0.83
CA SER A 246 11.09 -27.22 -1.08
C SER A 246 10.27 -28.52 -1.20
N PRO A 247 8.95 -28.48 -0.91
CA PRO A 247 8.03 -29.59 -1.16
C PRO A 247 8.01 -29.94 -2.65
N PHE A 248 7.85 -31.24 -2.97
CA PHE A 248 7.89 -31.76 -4.35
C PHE A 248 9.10 -31.26 -5.15
N PRO A 249 10.35 -31.51 -4.70
CA PRO A 249 11.55 -30.85 -5.21
C PRO A 249 11.83 -31.12 -6.70
N ALA A 250 11.23 -32.17 -7.27
CA ALA A 250 11.33 -32.46 -8.70
C ALA A 250 10.50 -31.53 -9.60
N SER A 251 9.46 -30.91 -9.04
CA SER A 251 8.62 -29.93 -9.73
C SER A 251 9.17 -28.54 -9.46
N ALA A 252 10.10 -28.09 -10.30
CA ALA A 252 10.93 -26.91 -10.03
C ALA A 252 11.13 -26.01 -11.26
N GLN A 253 10.44 -26.31 -12.36
CA GLN A 253 10.45 -25.52 -13.59
C GLN A 253 9.13 -24.78 -13.73
N VAL A 254 9.14 -23.58 -14.30
CA VAL A 254 7.96 -22.72 -14.47
C VAL A 254 7.98 -22.14 -15.88
N VAL A 255 6.82 -22.10 -16.55
CA VAL A 255 6.67 -21.58 -17.92
C VAL A 255 5.49 -20.61 -18.06
N GLN A 256 4.87 -20.23 -16.95
CA GLN A 256 3.81 -19.23 -16.90
C GLN A 256 4.25 -17.99 -16.12
N ALA A 257 3.51 -16.89 -16.31
CA ALA A 257 3.64 -15.74 -15.44
C ALA A 257 3.06 -16.08 -14.05
N PRO A 258 3.72 -15.73 -12.95
CA PRO A 258 3.14 -15.87 -11.62
C PRO A 258 1.98 -14.87 -11.43
N VAL A 259 1.09 -15.18 -10.49
CA VAL A 259 0.10 -14.26 -9.93
C VAL A 259 0.59 -13.82 -8.55
N VAL A 260 0.25 -12.61 -8.14
CA VAL A 260 0.63 -12.05 -6.84
C VAL A 260 -0.64 -11.59 -6.13
N ALA A 261 -0.84 -12.02 -4.89
CA ALA A 261 -1.99 -11.68 -4.06
C ALA A 261 -1.67 -11.96 -2.59
N ASN A 262 -2.27 -11.23 -1.66
CA ASN A 262 -2.21 -11.56 -0.23
C ASN A 262 -3.05 -12.82 0.03
N LEU A 263 -2.48 -13.84 0.66
CA LEU A 263 -3.15 -15.10 0.98
C LEU A 263 -3.24 -15.36 2.48
N ASP A 264 -2.49 -14.65 3.32
CA ASP A 264 -2.58 -14.74 4.77
C ASP A 264 -2.52 -13.39 5.49
N ASP A 265 -2.89 -13.44 6.77
CA ASP A 265 -2.90 -12.32 7.71
C ASP A 265 -1.53 -12.27 8.41
N ASP A 266 -0.59 -11.55 7.81
CA ASP A 266 0.79 -11.42 8.30
C ASP A 266 0.89 -10.55 9.56
N ASN A 267 -0.03 -9.57 9.67
CA ASN A 267 0.02 -8.55 10.69
C ASN A 267 -0.83 -8.89 11.94
N GLY A 268 -1.70 -9.89 11.84
CA GLY A 268 -2.52 -10.47 12.90
C GLY A 268 -3.79 -9.68 13.21
N ASP A 269 -4.29 -8.85 12.29
CA ASP A 269 -5.51 -8.04 12.47
C ASP A 269 -6.80 -8.79 12.12
N GLY A 270 -6.69 -10.02 11.61
CA GLY A 270 -7.79 -10.89 11.23
C GLY A 270 -8.33 -10.65 9.82
N LEU A 271 -7.64 -9.85 9.01
CA LEU A 271 -7.99 -9.55 7.62
C LEU A 271 -6.85 -10.02 6.69
N ILE A 272 -7.19 -10.30 5.44
CA ILE A 272 -6.22 -10.50 4.36
C ILE A 272 -6.39 -9.33 3.40
N ASN A 273 -5.49 -8.35 3.45
CA ASN A 273 -5.62 -7.10 2.71
C ASN A 273 -4.25 -6.49 2.36
N ASP A 274 -4.23 -5.27 1.82
CA ASP A 274 -3.01 -4.60 1.35
C ASP A 274 -1.98 -4.26 2.45
N LEU A 275 -2.29 -4.50 3.73
CA LEU A 275 -1.34 -4.39 4.84
C LEU A 275 -0.50 -5.65 5.05
N ASP A 276 -0.87 -6.76 4.42
CA ASP A 276 -0.13 -8.01 4.46
C ASP A 276 0.94 -8.07 3.37
N PHE A 277 1.86 -9.03 3.49
CA PHE A 277 2.82 -9.28 2.43
C PHE A 277 2.20 -10.21 1.39
N PRO A 278 2.35 -9.92 0.09
CA PRO A 278 1.71 -10.75 -0.91
C PRO A 278 2.50 -12.02 -1.22
N GLU A 279 1.78 -13.09 -1.54
CA GLU A 279 2.36 -14.35 -2.00
C GLU A 279 2.58 -14.33 -3.51
N ILE A 280 3.61 -15.06 -3.95
CA ILE A 280 3.92 -15.33 -5.34
C ILE A 280 3.36 -16.73 -5.68
N ILE A 281 2.32 -16.77 -6.50
CA ILE A 281 1.54 -17.96 -6.81
C ILE A 281 1.81 -18.41 -8.24
N PHE A 282 2.12 -19.69 -8.42
CA PHE A 282 2.43 -20.24 -9.74
C PHE A 282 2.26 -21.76 -9.77
N THR A 283 2.25 -22.33 -10.97
CA THR A 283 2.40 -23.78 -11.15
C THR A 283 3.82 -24.13 -11.58
N SER A 284 4.41 -25.14 -10.94
CA SER A 284 5.65 -25.75 -11.40
C SER A 284 5.41 -27.09 -12.06
N PHE A 285 6.34 -27.53 -12.90
CA PHE A 285 6.34 -28.84 -13.52
C PHE A 285 7.67 -29.57 -13.38
N CYS A 286 7.65 -30.86 -13.71
CA CYS A 286 8.81 -31.74 -13.63
C CYS A 286 9.46 -31.96 -14.98
N ASN A 287 10.79 -32.13 -14.99
CA ASN A 287 11.57 -32.47 -16.17
C ASN A 287 11.31 -31.50 -17.35
N SER A 288 10.67 -31.99 -18.41
CA SER A 288 10.29 -31.23 -19.60
C SER A 288 8.79 -31.32 -19.89
N GLU A 289 7.99 -31.66 -18.88
CA GLU A 289 6.53 -31.84 -18.97
C GLU A 289 5.80 -30.50 -18.84
N PHE A 290 6.22 -29.51 -19.63
CA PHE A 290 5.78 -28.12 -19.45
C PHE A 290 4.29 -27.87 -19.70
N THR A 291 3.55 -28.83 -20.28
CA THR A 291 2.09 -28.77 -20.53
C THR A 291 1.27 -29.69 -19.64
N SER A 292 1.87 -30.27 -18.61
CA SER A 292 1.23 -31.27 -17.76
C SER A 292 1.80 -31.26 -16.34
N ASN A 293 1.13 -31.97 -15.44
CA ASN A 293 1.58 -32.29 -14.10
C ASN A 293 1.95 -31.05 -13.29
N GLY A 294 1.13 -30.00 -13.39
CA GLY A 294 1.33 -28.72 -12.71
C GLY A 294 1.03 -28.81 -11.21
N VAL A 295 2.06 -28.62 -10.40
CA VAL A 295 1.97 -28.47 -8.94
C VAL A 295 1.69 -27.01 -8.64
N LEU A 296 0.56 -26.71 -7.99
CA LEU A 296 0.26 -25.35 -7.51
C LEU A 296 1.18 -25.01 -6.34
N ARG A 297 1.70 -23.79 -6.30
CA ARG A 297 2.59 -23.30 -5.25
C ARG A 297 2.29 -21.85 -4.91
N ALA A 298 2.54 -21.50 -3.67
CA ALA A 298 2.66 -20.13 -3.20
C ALA A 298 3.94 -19.96 -2.38
N LEU A 299 4.63 -18.83 -2.59
CA LEU A 299 5.80 -18.43 -1.80
C LEU A 299 5.52 -17.09 -1.14
N HIS A 300 6.00 -16.91 0.07
CA HIS A 300 6.00 -15.61 0.76
C HIS A 300 6.78 -14.58 -0.07
N GLY A 301 6.13 -13.51 -0.52
CA GLY A 301 6.79 -12.46 -1.31
C GLY A 301 7.47 -11.39 -0.45
N GLY A 302 7.07 -11.26 0.80
CA GLY A 302 7.58 -10.27 1.75
C GLY A 302 7.80 -10.81 3.17
N GLY A 303 7.91 -9.89 4.11
CA GLY A 303 8.01 -10.22 5.54
C GLY A 303 9.25 -11.03 5.96
N PRO A 304 9.24 -11.54 7.21
CA PRO A 304 10.31 -12.38 7.75
C PRO A 304 10.49 -13.72 7.01
N SER A 305 9.43 -14.21 6.36
CA SER A 305 9.39 -15.49 5.65
C SER A 305 9.71 -15.38 4.15
N LYS A 306 10.06 -14.18 3.65
CA LYS A 306 10.31 -13.89 2.24
C LYS A 306 11.12 -14.97 1.51
N GLY A 307 10.55 -15.50 0.43
CA GLY A 307 11.11 -16.56 -0.41
C GLY A 307 10.87 -17.99 0.10
N GLY A 308 10.26 -18.15 1.28
CA GLY A 308 9.85 -19.45 1.81
C GLY A 308 8.60 -20.00 1.11
N ASP A 309 8.48 -21.33 1.03
CA ASP A 309 7.26 -21.98 0.55
C ASP A 309 6.13 -21.82 1.57
N TYR A 310 5.01 -21.20 1.16
CA TYR A 310 3.79 -21.07 1.97
C TYR A 310 2.95 -22.35 1.88
N PHE A 311 2.66 -22.81 0.65
CA PHE A 311 2.09 -24.14 0.40
C PHE A 311 2.49 -24.71 -0.95
N ALA A 312 2.25 -26.02 -1.13
CA ALA A 312 2.29 -26.68 -2.43
C ALA A 312 1.25 -27.79 -2.55
N THR A 313 0.55 -27.85 -3.69
CA THR A 313 -0.54 -28.81 -3.94
C THR A 313 -0.27 -29.62 -5.20
N CYS A 314 -0.15 -30.94 -5.02
CA CYS A 314 0.13 -31.93 -6.06
C CYS A 314 -1.00 -32.97 -6.11
N GLY A 315 -2.00 -32.71 -6.95
CA GLY A 315 -3.23 -33.52 -6.99
C GLY A 315 -3.96 -33.39 -5.67
N THR A 316 -4.20 -34.51 -4.99
CA THR A 316 -4.85 -34.54 -3.66
C THR A 316 -3.85 -34.46 -2.50
N THR A 317 -2.56 -34.18 -2.77
CA THR A 317 -1.53 -34.09 -1.74
C THR A 317 -1.13 -32.65 -1.54
N GLU A 318 -1.32 -32.16 -0.32
CA GLU A 318 -1.01 -30.79 0.09
C GLU A 318 0.17 -30.80 1.06
N TRP A 319 0.99 -29.77 0.97
CA TRP A 319 1.99 -29.42 1.96
C TRP A 319 1.82 -27.95 2.31
N HIS A 320 2.00 -27.63 3.59
CA HIS A 320 1.96 -26.27 4.11
C HIS A 320 3.23 -25.98 4.89
N GLU A 321 3.53 -24.69 5.05
CA GLU A 321 4.66 -24.18 5.82
C GLU A 321 4.81 -24.90 7.17
N GLY A 322 6.06 -25.19 7.54
CA GLY A 322 6.40 -25.96 8.74
C GLY A 322 6.19 -27.48 8.63
N GLY A 323 5.57 -27.96 7.55
CA GLY A 323 5.36 -29.38 7.29
C GLY A 323 6.65 -30.14 6.91
N PRO A 324 6.68 -31.48 7.07
CA PRO A 324 7.84 -32.28 6.67
C PRO A 324 8.00 -32.28 5.14
N LEU A 325 9.19 -31.87 4.66
CA LEU A 325 9.51 -31.84 3.22
C LEU A 325 9.58 -33.23 2.56
N THR A 326 9.58 -34.31 3.35
CA THR A 326 9.49 -35.68 2.83
C THR A 326 8.03 -36.02 2.56
N ILE A 327 7.55 -35.62 1.38
CA ILE A 327 6.16 -35.82 0.97
C ILE A 327 6.03 -37.04 0.07
N SER A 328 4.99 -37.84 0.30
CA SER A 328 4.57 -38.89 -0.63
C SER A 328 3.85 -38.27 -1.83
N GLY A 329 4.48 -38.25 -2.99
CA GLY A 329 3.83 -37.75 -4.20
C GLY A 329 4.76 -37.83 -5.41
N SER A 330 4.19 -38.17 -6.55
CA SER A 330 4.88 -38.13 -7.86
C SER A 330 4.35 -36.94 -8.62
N CYS A 331 5.17 -36.33 -9.48
CA CYS A 331 4.74 -35.28 -10.40
C CYS A 331 3.49 -35.70 -11.19
N SER A 332 3.40 -36.97 -11.57
CA SER A 332 2.25 -37.53 -12.29
C SER A 332 0.92 -37.52 -11.54
N ALA A 333 0.89 -37.11 -10.26
CA ALA A 333 -0.34 -36.94 -9.50
C ALA A 333 -0.93 -35.53 -9.65
N ALA A 334 -0.12 -34.56 -10.06
CA ALA A 334 -0.56 -33.21 -10.35
C ALA A 334 -1.46 -33.19 -11.59
N GLN A 335 -2.39 -32.23 -11.63
CA GLN A 335 -3.46 -32.21 -12.64
C GLN A 335 -3.58 -30.89 -13.39
N LEU A 336 -2.93 -29.82 -12.90
CA LEU A 336 -2.99 -28.50 -13.54
C LEU A 336 -2.20 -28.48 -14.85
N ASP A 337 -2.71 -27.74 -15.83
CA ASP A 337 -1.95 -27.37 -17.01
C ASP A 337 -0.90 -26.33 -16.61
N SER A 338 0.38 -26.74 -16.60
CA SER A 338 1.51 -25.89 -16.21
C SER A 338 1.74 -24.67 -17.11
N THR A 339 1.04 -24.58 -18.24
CA THR A 339 1.03 -23.41 -19.14
C THR A 339 -0.20 -22.52 -18.98
N SER A 340 -1.25 -22.99 -18.29
CA SER A 340 -2.44 -22.20 -17.98
C SER A 340 -2.07 -21.11 -16.99
N SER A 341 -2.58 -19.89 -17.22
CA SER A 341 -2.54 -18.87 -16.17
C SER A 341 -3.40 -19.30 -14.99
N LEU A 342 -3.04 -18.78 -13.82
CA LEU A 342 -3.90 -18.79 -12.63
C LEU A 342 -4.69 -17.48 -12.56
N ALA A 343 -5.76 -17.48 -11.79
CA ALA A 343 -6.42 -16.26 -11.35
C ALA A 343 -6.69 -16.34 -9.85
N VAL A 344 -6.64 -15.21 -9.16
CA VAL A 344 -6.79 -15.15 -7.70
C VAL A 344 -7.66 -13.95 -7.36
N GLY A 345 -8.57 -14.13 -6.40
CA GLY A 345 -9.47 -13.10 -5.91
C GLY A 345 -10.52 -13.71 -5.01
N ASP A 346 -11.15 -12.87 -4.19
CA ASP A 346 -12.30 -13.24 -3.37
C ASP A 346 -13.50 -13.52 -4.29
N LEU A 347 -13.86 -14.79 -4.43
CA LEU A 347 -14.89 -15.22 -5.37
C LEU A 347 -16.30 -15.13 -4.77
N ASP A 348 -16.44 -15.18 -3.45
CA ASP A 348 -17.72 -15.26 -2.76
C ASP A 348 -18.01 -14.13 -1.76
N TYR A 349 -17.12 -13.14 -1.71
CA TYR A 349 -17.18 -11.93 -0.91
C TYR A 349 -17.09 -12.18 0.60
N ASP A 350 -16.31 -13.17 1.03
CA ASP A 350 -16.07 -13.47 2.45
C ASP A 350 -14.82 -12.78 3.02
N GLY A 351 -14.05 -12.07 2.19
CA GLY A 351 -12.82 -11.37 2.55
C GLY A 351 -11.56 -12.24 2.45
N VAL A 352 -11.67 -13.49 1.98
CA VAL A 352 -10.56 -14.41 1.76
C VAL A 352 -10.47 -14.74 0.27
N PRO A 353 -9.28 -14.65 -0.35
CA PRO A 353 -9.17 -14.93 -1.78
C PRO A 353 -9.07 -16.43 -2.08
N GLU A 354 -9.74 -16.86 -3.16
CA GLU A 354 -9.57 -18.18 -3.76
C GLU A 354 -8.62 -18.13 -4.96
N ILE A 355 -8.06 -19.30 -5.29
CA ILE A 355 -7.18 -19.50 -6.43
C ILE A 355 -7.88 -20.38 -7.45
N VAL A 356 -7.93 -19.92 -8.70
CA VAL A 356 -8.49 -20.65 -9.84
C VAL A 356 -7.38 -21.20 -10.72
N GLY A 357 -7.35 -22.53 -10.85
CA GLY A 357 -6.48 -23.26 -11.77
C GLY A 357 -7.28 -24.04 -12.82
N ILE A 358 -6.65 -24.32 -13.95
CA ILE A 358 -7.25 -25.12 -15.03
C ILE A 358 -6.46 -26.41 -15.20
N THR A 359 -7.16 -27.54 -15.23
CA THR A 359 -6.55 -28.85 -15.43
C THR A 359 -6.15 -29.06 -16.88
N GLU A 360 -5.28 -30.04 -17.11
CA GLU A 360 -4.94 -30.54 -18.46
C GLU A 360 -6.17 -30.99 -19.28
N THR A 361 -7.25 -31.36 -18.58
CA THR A 361 -8.51 -31.78 -19.17
C THR A 361 -9.53 -30.66 -19.26
N ASN A 362 -9.13 -29.39 -19.07
CA ASN A 362 -10.00 -28.21 -19.11
C ASN A 362 -11.14 -28.24 -18.08
N ALA A 363 -10.92 -28.88 -16.93
CA ALA A 363 -11.74 -28.68 -15.74
C ALA A 363 -11.19 -27.48 -14.95
N ILE A 364 -12.05 -26.79 -14.24
CA ILE A 364 -11.70 -25.69 -13.35
C ILE A 364 -11.55 -26.23 -11.94
N GLN A 365 -10.46 -25.91 -11.29
CA GLN A 365 -10.22 -26.19 -9.88
C GLN A 365 -10.20 -24.88 -9.12
N ILE A 366 -10.96 -24.83 -8.02
CA ILE A 366 -10.98 -23.72 -7.07
C ILE A 366 -10.25 -24.22 -5.82
N PHE A 367 -9.24 -23.47 -5.39
CA PHE A 367 -8.48 -23.73 -4.18
C PHE A 367 -8.69 -22.59 -3.18
N SER A 368 -8.62 -22.89 -1.89
CA SER A 368 -8.58 -21.86 -0.85
C SER A 368 -7.30 -21.04 -0.93
N ASN A 369 -7.25 -19.93 -0.18
CA ASN A 369 -6.04 -19.14 0.07
C ASN A 369 -4.85 -19.99 0.58
N THR A 370 -5.12 -21.10 1.26
CA THR A 370 -4.10 -22.03 1.78
C THR A 370 -3.70 -23.13 0.80
N GLY A 371 -4.25 -23.14 -0.41
CA GLY A 371 -3.94 -24.13 -1.45
C GLY A 371 -4.73 -25.44 -1.36
N ALA A 372 -5.72 -25.52 -0.46
CA ALA A 372 -6.56 -26.69 -0.33
C ALA A 372 -7.59 -26.76 -1.46
N LEU A 373 -7.77 -27.93 -2.10
CA LEU A 373 -8.74 -28.06 -3.18
C LEU A 373 -10.17 -28.00 -2.65
N LEU A 374 -10.93 -26.97 -3.04
CA LEU A 374 -12.34 -26.81 -2.67
C LEU A 374 -13.25 -27.61 -3.61
N SER A 375 -13.13 -27.38 -4.91
CA SER A 375 -13.99 -28.04 -5.90
C SER A 375 -13.31 -28.24 -7.25
N THR A 376 -13.87 -29.16 -8.05
CA THR A 376 -13.47 -29.39 -9.44
C THR A 376 -14.71 -29.44 -10.32
N SER A 377 -14.75 -28.63 -11.37
CA SER A 377 -15.87 -28.57 -12.30
C SER A 377 -15.91 -29.76 -13.26
N ALA A 378 -16.96 -29.81 -14.10
CA ALA A 378 -16.90 -30.61 -15.32
C ALA A 378 -15.82 -30.10 -16.27
N THR A 379 -15.39 -30.95 -17.22
CA THR A 379 -14.54 -30.54 -18.33
C THR A 379 -15.32 -29.68 -19.34
N TYR A 380 -14.74 -28.55 -19.72
CA TYR A 380 -15.30 -27.65 -20.71
C TYR A 380 -14.49 -27.62 -22.01
N ASN A 381 -15.12 -27.17 -23.10
CA ASN A 381 -14.42 -26.94 -24.36
C ASN A 381 -13.91 -25.49 -24.44
N LEU A 382 -12.77 -25.23 -23.82
CA LEU A 382 -12.16 -23.90 -23.74
C LEU A 382 -11.52 -23.45 -25.08
N VAL A 383 -11.25 -24.39 -25.99
CA VAL A 383 -10.67 -24.16 -27.34
C VAL A 383 -9.30 -23.47 -27.32
N GLY A 384 -8.25 -24.29 -27.38
CA GLY A 384 -6.86 -23.82 -27.49
C GLY A 384 -5.98 -24.47 -26.42
N GLY A 385 -4.77 -23.96 -26.24
CA GLY A 385 -3.84 -24.36 -25.18
C GLY A 385 -3.47 -23.13 -24.37
N ASN A 386 -3.04 -23.34 -23.12
CA ASN A 386 -2.69 -22.28 -22.19
C ASN A 386 -3.89 -21.35 -21.91
N PRO A 387 -5.02 -21.89 -21.43
CA PRO A 387 -6.17 -21.07 -21.09
C PRO A 387 -5.80 -20.07 -19.99
N ALA A 388 -6.40 -18.88 -20.03
CA ALA A 388 -6.18 -17.83 -19.05
C ALA A 388 -7.52 -17.46 -18.40
N PRO A 389 -7.78 -17.89 -17.15
CA PRO A 389 -8.94 -17.45 -16.41
C PRO A 389 -8.83 -15.98 -16.05
N THR A 390 -9.97 -15.31 -15.96
CA THR A 390 -10.12 -13.93 -15.49
C THR A 390 -11.34 -13.89 -14.58
N LEU A 391 -11.24 -13.17 -13.47
CA LEU A 391 -12.32 -13.05 -12.50
C LEU A 391 -13.00 -11.70 -12.67
N ALA A 392 -14.33 -11.68 -12.67
CA ALA A 392 -15.10 -10.46 -12.68
C ALA A 392 -16.53 -10.74 -12.25
N ASN A 393 -17.13 -9.80 -11.51
CA ASN A 393 -18.57 -9.79 -11.27
C ASN A 393 -19.26 -9.08 -12.45
N LEU A 394 -19.72 -9.85 -13.43
CA LEU A 394 -20.23 -9.35 -14.73
C LEU A 394 -21.67 -8.83 -14.65
N ASP A 395 -22.41 -9.22 -13.62
CA ASP A 395 -23.78 -8.78 -13.37
C ASP A 395 -23.94 -7.90 -12.12
N LEU A 396 -22.82 -7.62 -11.43
CA LEU A 396 -22.72 -6.84 -10.19
C LEU A 396 -23.57 -7.42 -9.04
N THR A 397 -23.82 -8.73 -9.05
CA THR A 397 -24.69 -9.38 -8.07
C THR A 397 -24.12 -10.73 -7.63
N GLY A 398 -24.13 -10.99 -6.32
CA GLY A 398 -23.67 -12.29 -5.82
C GLY A 398 -22.17 -12.47 -6.04
N PHE A 399 -21.75 -13.70 -6.33
CA PHE A 399 -20.35 -14.13 -6.44
C PHE A 399 -19.70 -13.65 -7.73
N ALA A 400 -18.37 -13.56 -7.75
CA ALA A 400 -17.64 -13.25 -8.97
C ALA A 400 -17.70 -14.42 -9.96
N GLU A 401 -17.81 -14.14 -11.26
CA GLU A 401 -17.72 -15.16 -12.29
C GLU A 401 -16.27 -15.47 -12.68
N ILE A 402 -16.05 -16.71 -13.09
CA ILE A 402 -14.82 -17.14 -13.76
C ILE A 402 -15.04 -17.07 -15.27
N VAL A 403 -14.23 -16.27 -15.96
CA VAL A 403 -14.25 -16.11 -17.42
C VAL A 403 -13.03 -16.75 -18.05
N VAL A 404 -13.24 -17.62 -19.05
CA VAL A 404 -12.17 -18.21 -19.85
C VAL A 404 -12.49 -18.00 -21.34
N GLY A 405 -11.96 -16.91 -21.91
CA GLY A 405 -12.22 -16.50 -23.28
C GLY A 405 -13.67 -16.08 -23.53
N ARG A 406 -14.50 -17.02 -23.95
CA ARG A 406 -15.94 -16.81 -24.19
C ARG A 406 -16.84 -17.65 -23.28
N VAL A 407 -16.23 -18.45 -22.41
CA VAL A 407 -16.91 -19.27 -21.40
C VAL A 407 -16.99 -18.43 -20.14
N VAL A 408 -18.17 -18.38 -19.54
CA VAL A 408 -18.42 -17.76 -18.24
C VAL A 408 -19.00 -18.82 -17.32
N LEU A 409 -18.50 -18.87 -16.09
CA LEU A 409 -18.92 -19.81 -15.07
C LEU A 409 -19.42 -19.02 -13.87
N THR A 410 -20.68 -19.23 -13.49
CA THR A 410 -21.23 -18.68 -12.25
C THR A 410 -20.95 -19.63 -11.11
N LEU A 411 -20.91 -19.10 -9.89
CA LEU A 411 -20.50 -19.84 -8.71
C LEU A 411 -21.66 -19.93 -7.70
N GLU A 412 -21.60 -20.95 -6.85
CA GLU A 412 -22.42 -21.03 -5.65
C GLU A 412 -21.70 -21.80 -4.55
N HIS A 413 -22.22 -21.70 -3.32
CA HIS A 413 -21.91 -22.68 -2.29
C HIS A 413 -22.78 -23.91 -2.45
N ASP A 414 -22.16 -25.08 -2.39
CA ASP A 414 -22.87 -26.35 -2.26
C ASP A 414 -23.63 -26.42 -0.91
N PRO A 415 -24.46 -27.45 -0.67
CA PRO A 415 -25.19 -27.59 0.61
C PRO A 415 -24.30 -27.71 1.86
N ASN A 416 -23.00 -27.93 1.71
CA ASN A 416 -22.01 -27.98 2.78
C ASN A 416 -21.22 -26.67 2.93
N GLY A 417 -21.50 -25.65 2.12
CA GLY A 417 -20.80 -24.37 2.14
C GLY A 417 -19.53 -24.33 1.27
N VAL A 418 -19.30 -25.31 0.40
CA VAL A 418 -18.11 -25.34 -0.45
C VAL A 418 -18.36 -24.59 -1.76
N LEU A 419 -17.49 -23.64 -2.10
CA LEU A 419 -17.57 -22.89 -3.35
C LEU A 419 -17.34 -23.79 -4.57
N GLN A 420 -18.27 -23.75 -5.51
CA GLN A 420 -18.26 -24.56 -6.73
C GLN A 420 -18.90 -23.85 -7.91
N VAL A 421 -18.65 -24.36 -9.11
CA VAL A 421 -19.32 -23.90 -10.34
C VAL A 421 -20.79 -24.33 -10.35
N LEU A 422 -21.68 -23.37 -10.54
CA LEU A 422 -23.12 -23.57 -10.69
C LEU A 422 -23.50 -23.79 -12.17
N ASP A 423 -23.36 -22.75 -12.99
CA ASP A 423 -23.78 -22.75 -14.39
C ASP A 423 -22.64 -22.34 -15.34
N MET A 424 -22.81 -22.66 -16.62
CA MET A 424 -21.87 -22.30 -17.68
C MET A 424 -22.57 -21.66 -18.87
N PHE A 425 -22.11 -20.47 -19.24
CA PHE A 425 -22.54 -19.74 -20.42
C PHE A 425 -21.40 -19.71 -21.43
N GLN A 426 -21.75 -19.84 -22.72
CA GLN A 426 -20.74 -19.85 -23.77
C GLN A 426 -21.16 -19.02 -24.98
N GLY A 427 -20.29 -18.10 -25.39
CA GLY A 427 -20.38 -17.42 -26.67
C GLY A 427 -20.26 -18.39 -27.86
N ASN A 428 -20.70 -17.95 -29.04
CA ASN A 428 -20.68 -18.77 -30.27
C ASN A 428 -19.74 -18.24 -31.38
N LEU A 429 -18.96 -17.18 -31.11
CA LEU A 429 -18.00 -16.57 -32.05
C LEU A 429 -16.56 -16.72 -31.52
N PHE A 430 -15.74 -15.67 -31.62
CA PHE A 430 -14.32 -15.70 -31.26
C PHE A 430 -14.09 -15.88 -29.75
N THR A 431 -12.95 -16.49 -29.38
CA THR A 431 -12.63 -16.93 -28.01
C THR A 431 -11.44 -16.20 -27.38
N GLY A 432 -10.91 -15.18 -28.05
CA GLY A 432 -9.67 -14.50 -27.63
C GLY A 432 -8.42 -15.34 -27.88
N ARG A 433 -8.41 -16.14 -28.96
CA ARG A 433 -7.30 -17.00 -29.35
C ARG A 433 -6.51 -16.41 -30.51
N ASN A 434 -5.18 -16.38 -30.39
CA ASN A 434 -4.25 -16.07 -31.48
C ASN A 434 -3.13 -17.12 -31.57
N GLY A 435 -3.50 -18.37 -31.80
CA GLY A 435 -2.60 -19.53 -31.72
C GLY A 435 -2.54 -20.14 -30.32
N GLN A 436 -2.36 -19.29 -29.29
CA GLN A 436 -2.45 -19.59 -27.86
C GLN A 436 -3.71 -18.96 -27.23
N GLY A 437 -4.05 -19.37 -26.01
CA GLY A 437 -5.26 -18.98 -25.29
C GLY A 437 -6.31 -20.09 -25.28
N PRO A 438 -7.50 -19.82 -24.72
CA PRO A 438 -8.18 -18.52 -24.74
C PRO A 438 -7.76 -17.55 -23.63
N ALA A 439 -7.85 -16.25 -23.91
CA ALA A 439 -7.77 -15.17 -22.92
C ALA A 439 -8.90 -14.15 -23.17
N ALA A 440 -9.41 -13.52 -22.13
CA ALA A 440 -10.40 -12.46 -22.22
C ALA A 440 -9.86 -11.17 -21.59
N CYS A 441 -10.41 -10.03 -22.02
CA CYS A 441 -10.33 -8.79 -21.28
C CYS A 441 -11.76 -8.43 -20.86
N ILE A 442 -11.92 -7.96 -19.62
CA ILE A 442 -13.21 -7.57 -19.06
C ILE A 442 -13.21 -6.06 -18.84
N ALA A 443 -14.24 -5.37 -19.34
CA ALA A 443 -14.37 -3.93 -19.16
C ALA A 443 -15.81 -3.45 -19.44
N ASP A 444 -16.27 -2.45 -18.71
CA ASP A 444 -17.44 -1.66 -19.12
C ASP A 444 -17.04 -0.72 -20.26
N ILE A 445 -17.39 -1.10 -21.49
CA ILE A 445 -17.12 -0.29 -22.70
C ILE A 445 -18.35 0.48 -23.17
N LEU A 446 -19.48 0.34 -22.48
CA LEU A 446 -20.75 0.95 -22.84
C LEU A 446 -21.19 2.05 -21.84
N GLY A 447 -20.52 2.14 -20.70
CA GLY A 447 -20.82 3.08 -19.62
C GLY A 447 -22.12 2.74 -18.89
N ASP A 448 -22.51 1.46 -18.83
CA ASP A 448 -23.73 1.00 -18.17
C ASP A 448 -23.48 0.27 -16.84
N ALA A 449 -22.27 0.41 -16.29
CA ALA A 449 -21.73 -0.23 -15.09
C ALA A 449 -21.50 -1.74 -15.22
N ARG A 450 -22.09 -2.42 -16.20
CA ARG A 450 -21.87 -3.84 -16.43
C ARG A 450 -20.68 -4.05 -17.37
N SER A 451 -19.82 -4.98 -17.00
CA SER A 451 -18.66 -5.29 -17.83
C SER A 451 -19.01 -6.21 -18.99
N GLU A 452 -18.42 -5.93 -20.15
CA GLU A 452 -18.40 -6.81 -21.31
C GLU A 452 -17.17 -7.71 -21.33
N ILE A 453 -17.29 -8.83 -22.05
CA ILE A 453 -16.22 -9.81 -22.26
C ILE A 453 -15.64 -9.63 -23.66
N ILE A 454 -14.41 -9.15 -23.76
CA ILE A 454 -13.67 -9.00 -25.00
C ILE A 454 -12.88 -10.30 -25.29
N GLY A 455 -13.51 -11.21 -26.04
CA GLY A 455 -12.91 -12.46 -26.53
C GLY A 455 -12.16 -12.27 -27.85
N GLY A 456 -11.25 -11.29 -27.91
CA GLY A 456 -10.52 -10.91 -29.13
C GLY A 456 -11.37 -10.07 -30.08
N SER A 457 -11.63 -10.56 -31.30
CA SER A 457 -12.44 -9.84 -32.30
C SER A 457 -13.95 -9.92 -32.06
N THR A 458 -14.40 -10.39 -30.89
CA THR A 458 -15.81 -10.38 -30.47
C THR A 458 -15.91 -9.86 -29.06
N VAL A 459 -16.91 -9.01 -28.85
CA VAL A 459 -17.37 -8.59 -27.54
C VAL A 459 -18.67 -9.32 -27.22
N TYR A 460 -18.74 -9.93 -26.03
CA TYR A 460 -19.93 -10.56 -25.50
C TYR A 460 -20.46 -9.76 -24.32
N ARG A 461 -21.77 -9.81 -24.13
CA ARG A 461 -22.43 -9.36 -22.90
C ARG A 461 -22.85 -10.59 -22.11
N PHE A 462 -22.75 -10.50 -20.78
CA PHE A 462 -23.29 -11.53 -19.90
C PHE A 462 -24.82 -11.65 -20.07
N PRO A 463 -25.35 -12.86 -20.32
CA PRO A 463 -26.74 -13.03 -20.73
C PRO A 463 -27.70 -12.55 -19.64
N ALA A 464 -28.69 -11.75 -20.04
CA ALA A 464 -29.75 -11.37 -19.12
C ALA A 464 -30.55 -12.60 -18.67
N PRO A 465 -30.97 -12.66 -17.39
CA PRO A 465 -31.79 -13.76 -16.92
C PRO A 465 -33.10 -13.84 -17.69
N PRO A 466 -33.62 -15.05 -17.99
CA PRO A 466 -34.98 -15.20 -18.45
C PRO A 466 -35.96 -14.53 -17.48
N PRO A 467 -37.12 -14.03 -17.95
CA PRO A 467 -38.12 -13.46 -17.06
C PRO A 467 -38.50 -14.41 -15.92
N ASN A 468 -38.47 -13.92 -14.68
CA ASN A 468 -38.75 -14.64 -13.42
C ASN A 468 -37.63 -15.55 -12.88
N VAL A 469 -36.42 -15.50 -13.44
CA VAL A 469 -35.22 -16.07 -12.82
C VAL A 469 -34.57 -15.00 -11.94
N THR A 470 -34.43 -15.29 -10.65
CA THR A 470 -33.88 -14.34 -9.65
C THR A 470 -32.49 -14.75 -9.13
N LYS A 471 -31.97 -15.90 -9.57
CA LYS A 471 -30.61 -16.38 -9.26
C LYS A 471 -29.99 -16.81 -10.59
N GLN A 472 -28.84 -16.26 -10.96
CA GLN A 472 -27.99 -16.71 -12.06
C GLN A 472 -26.68 -17.25 -11.51
#